data_AF-A0A957RIS7-F1
#
_entry.id   AF-A0A957RIS7-F1
#
_cell.length_a   1.000
_cell.length_b   1.000
_cell.length_c   1.000
_cell.angle_alpha   90.00
_cell.angle_beta   90.00
_cell.angle_gamma   90.00
#
_symmetry.space_group_name_H-M   'P 1'
#
loop_
_entity.id
_entity.type
_entity.pdbx_description
1 polymer ?
#
loop_
_entity_poly.entity_id
_entity_poly.type
_entity_poly.pdbx_seq_one_letter_code
_entity_poly.pdbx_strand_id
1 'polypeptide(L)'
;MSELRQNLATKEWVIIASERAKRPHEFVEPGRLACGEGPTWEANCPFCPGNEEIDLEVTRVPEVGPWQVRIVGNRYPALSEAVALDREYSGLVRRISGAGYHEVIVESPLHNTCMALQTPAAVTRTFRAFIDRAWAIQRDPRIEYILFFK
;
A
#
# COMPACT_ATOMS: atom_id res chain seq x y z
N MET A 1 -8.01 28.25 -21.28
CA MET A 1 -9.39 28.40 -20.75
C MET A 1 -9.58 27.35 -19.66
N SER A 2 -10.19 27.70 -18.53
CA SER A 2 -10.51 26.73 -17.48
C SER A 2 -11.93 26.20 -17.65
N GLU A 3 -12.16 24.94 -17.30
CA GLU A 3 -13.48 24.30 -17.35
C GLU A 3 -13.73 23.41 -16.14
N LEU A 4 -15.00 23.09 -15.87
CA LEU A 4 -15.42 22.10 -14.88
C LEU A 4 -15.85 20.83 -15.61
N ARG A 5 -15.31 19.67 -15.21
CA ARG A 5 -15.75 18.37 -15.71
C ARG A 5 -16.17 17.48 -14.54
N GLN A 6 -17.31 16.82 -14.68
CA GLN A 6 -17.78 15.87 -13.68
C GLN A 6 -17.16 14.49 -13.90
N ASN A 7 -16.61 13.89 -12.85
CA ASN A 7 -16.18 12.50 -12.86
C ASN A 7 -17.42 11.58 -12.71
N LEU A 8 -17.71 10.75 -13.70
CA LEU A 8 -18.89 9.88 -13.67
C LEU A 8 -18.80 8.74 -12.64
N ALA A 9 -17.59 8.35 -12.21
CA ALA A 9 -17.39 7.30 -11.22
C ALA A 9 -17.63 7.83 -9.79
N THR A 10 -17.08 8.99 -9.45
CA THR A 10 -17.20 9.58 -8.09
C THR A 10 -18.35 10.58 -7.95
N LYS A 11 -18.92 11.04 -9.07
CA LYS A 11 -19.93 12.12 -9.18
C LYS A 11 -19.44 13.51 -8.76
N GLU A 12 -18.15 13.66 -8.50
CA GLU A 12 -17.52 14.92 -8.11
C GLU A 12 -17.19 15.80 -9.32
N TRP A 13 -17.11 17.12 -9.10
CA TRP A 13 -16.71 18.09 -10.12
C TRP A 13 -15.23 18.45 -9.97
N VAL A 14 -14.48 18.46 -11.07
CA VAL A 14 -13.05 18.78 -11.11
C VAL A 14 -12.81 20.03 -11.96
N ILE A 15 -11.98 20.94 -11.45
CA ILE A 15 -11.51 22.11 -12.19
C ILE A 15 -10.31 21.72 -13.06
N ILE A 16 -10.42 21.93 -14.37
CA ILE A 16 -9.33 21.79 -15.34
C ILE A 16 -8.86 23.19 -15.73
N ALA A 17 -7.61 23.54 -15.39
CA ALA A 17 -7.04 24.85 -15.65
C ALA A 17 -5.56 24.73 -16.07
N SER A 18 -5.31 24.40 -17.34
CA SER A 18 -3.97 24.12 -17.89
C SER A 18 -2.95 25.25 -17.70
N GLU A 19 -3.39 26.51 -17.78
CA GLU A 19 -2.51 27.69 -17.61
C GLU A 19 -1.86 27.77 -16.23
N ARG A 20 -2.41 27.09 -15.20
CA ARG A 20 -1.83 27.09 -13.84
C ARG A 20 -0.46 26.40 -13.77
N ALA A 21 -0.12 25.56 -14.74
CA ALA A 21 1.19 24.91 -14.80
C ALA A 21 2.36 25.89 -14.97
N LYS A 22 2.10 27.09 -15.51
CA LYS A 22 3.10 28.16 -15.76
C LYS A 22 3.45 28.98 -14.52
N ARG A 23 2.84 28.70 -13.37
CA ARG A 23 3.12 29.43 -12.12
C ARG A 23 4.59 29.21 -11.72
N PRO A 24 5.28 30.24 -11.19
CA PRO A 24 6.60 30.06 -10.60
C PRO A 24 6.60 28.97 -9.53
N HIS A 25 7.62 28.12 -9.58
CA HIS A 25 7.79 26.93 -8.74
C HIS A 25 8.93 27.13 -7.72
N GLU A 26 9.00 28.32 -7.11
CA GLU A 26 10.10 28.75 -6.22
C GLU A 26 10.32 27.89 -4.97
N PHE A 27 9.41 26.96 -4.67
CA PHE A 27 9.45 26.08 -3.49
C PHE A 27 9.40 24.59 -3.85
N VAL A 28 9.76 24.19 -5.07
CA VAL A 28 9.85 22.77 -5.41
C VAL A 28 11.08 22.18 -4.73
N GLU A 29 10.85 21.31 -3.75
CA GLU A 29 11.91 20.55 -3.12
C GLU A 29 12.67 19.71 -4.15
N PRO A 30 14.00 19.52 -3.97
CA PRO A 30 14.76 18.65 -4.84
C PRO A 30 14.10 17.27 -4.94
N GLY A 31 14.04 16.74 -6.17
CA GLY A 31 13.38 15.47 -6.44
C GLY A 31 13.92 14.34 -5.57
N ARG A 32 13.04 13.44 -5.14
CA ARG A 32 13.45 12.16 -4.56
C ARG A 32 14.31 11.41 -5.58
N LEU A 33 15.28 10.62 -5.09
CA LEU A 33 16.06 9.72 -5.95
C LEU A 33 15.12 8.93 -6.86
N ALA A 34 15.48 8.85 -8.14
CA ALA A 34 14.66 8.12 -9.08
C ALA A 34 14.71 6.62 -8.75
N CYS A 35 13.64 5.91 -9.11
CA CYS A 35 13.66 4.45 -9.07
C CYS A 35 14.84 3.93 -9.92
N GLY A 36 15.62 3.01 -9.35
CA GLY A 36 16.86 2.48 -9.92
C GLY A 36 18.12 3.20 -9.43
N GLU A 37 17.99 4.34 -8.76
CA GLU A 37 19.11 5.08 -8.18
C GLU A 37 19.28 4.76 -6.68
N GLY A 38 20.52 4.87 -6.18
CA GLY A 38 20.84 4.58 -4.78
C GLY A 38 21.20 3.12 -4.51
N PRO A 39 21.37 2.75 -3.24
CA PRO A 39 21.88 1.43 -2.87
C PRO A 39 20.82 0.34 -3.02
N THR A 40 21.24 -0.87 -3.41
CA THR A 40 20.35 -2.04 -3.50
C THR A 40 19.91 -2.57 -2.13
N TRP A 41 20.57 -2.12 -1.05
CA TRP A 41 20.32 -2.54 0.31
C TRP A 41 20.65 -1.41 1.28
N GLU A 42 19.86 -1.28 2.36
CA GLU A 42 20.06 -0.27 3.39
C GLU A 42 19.91 -0.86 4.80
N ALA A 43 20.90 -0.61 5.67
CA ALA A 43 20.98 -1.19 7.01
C ALA A 43 19.82 -0.82 7.94
N ASN A 44 19.25 0.37 7.77
CA ASN A 44 18.17 0.88 8.63
C ASN A 44 16.78 0.64 8.05
N CYS A 45 16.68 0.01 6.87
CA CYS A 45 15.41 -0.27 6.23
C CYS A 45 14.87 -1.63 6.73
N PRO A 46 13.70 -1.67 7.41
CA PRO A 46 13.13 -2.92 7.95
C PRO A 46 12.58 -3.85 6.86
N PHE A 47 12.51 -3.36 5.61
CA PHE A 47 12.05 -4.14 4.45
C PHE A 47 13.20 -4.77 3.66
N CYS A 48 14.46 -4.41 3.98
CA CYS A 48 15.63 -5.00 3.34
C CYS A 48 15.94 -6.39 3.91
N PRO A 49 16.49 -7.31 3.10
CA PRO A 49 16.94 -8.60 3.58
C PRO A 49 17.92 -8.51 4.74
N GLY A 50 17.72 -9.32 5.79
CA GLY A 50 18.53 -9.33 7.01
C GLY A 50 18.05 -8.37 8.11
N ASN A 51 17.15 -7.44 7.80
CA ASN A 51 16.62 -6.46 8.75
C ASN A 51 15.14 -6.74 9.10
N GLU A 52 14.65 -7.93 8.78
CA GLU A 52 13.24 -8.25 8.89
C GLU A 52 12.75 -8.27 10.36
N GLU A 53 11.62 -7.60 10.62
CA GLU A 53 10.82 -7.83 11.82
C GLU A 53 10.04 -9.15 11.66
N ILE A 54 10.64 -10.25 12.09
CA ILE A 54 10.15 -11.63 11.85
C ILE A 54 8.80 -11.87 12.53
N ASP A 55 8.55 -11.24 13.67
CA ASP A 55 7.30 -11.33 14.44
C ASP A 55 6.09 -10.76 13.69
N LEU A 56 6.32 -9.85 12.74
CA LEU A 56 5.27 -9.26 11.89
C LEU A 56 5.10 -10.02 10.57
N GLU A 57 5.84 -11.09 10.31
CA GLU A 57 5.75 -11.79 9.03
C GLU A 57 4.42 -12.55 8.89
N VAL A 58 3.66 -12.20 7.84
CA VAL A 58 2.39 -12.85 7.51
C VAL A 58 2.59 -13.88 6.41
N THR A 59 3.35 -13.53 5.38
CA THR A 59 3.60 -14.40 4.23
C THR A 59 4.90 -13.99 3.54
N ARG A 60 5.63 -14.96 2.98
CA ARG A 60 6.80 -14.72 2.13
C ARG A 60 6.75 -15.62 0.90
N VAL A 61 7.25 -15.12 -0.22
CA VAL A 61 7.28 -15.85 -1.49
C VAL A 61 8.67 -15.74 -2.11
N PRO A 62 9.41 -16.84 -2.33
CA PRO A 62 9.09 -18.21 -1.91
C PRO A 62 9.12 -18.39 -0.38
N GLU A 63 8.42 -19.42 0.10
CA GLU A 63 8.37 -19.80 1.52
C GLU A 63 9.76 -20.24 2.03
N VAL A 64 10.48 -21.01 1.22
CA VAL A 64 11.82 -21.50 1.51
C VAL A 64 12.85 -20.83 0.60
N GLY A 65 13.99 -20.45 1.18
CA GLY A 65 15.07 -19.75 0.47
C GLY A 65 14.85 -18.24 0.41
N PRO A 66 15.68 -17.48 -0.32
CA PRO A 66 15.61 -16.02 -0.35
C PRO A 66 14.26 -15.54 -0.88
N TRP A 67 13.54 -14.78 -0.05
CA TRP A 67 12.24 -14.24 -0.42
C TRP A 67 12.37 -13.22 -1.55
N GLN A 68 11.29 -13.05 -2.31
CA GLN A 68 11.16 -12.11 -3.42
C GLN A 68 10.03 -11.11 -3.16
N VAL A 69 8.97 -11.55 -2.50
CA VAL A 69 7.86 -10.72 -2.02
C VAL A 69 7.57 -11.12 -0.58
N ARG A 70 7.25 -10.14 0.28
CA ARG A 70 6.79 -10.37 1.65
C ARG A 70 5.52 -9.57 1.93
N ILE A 71 4.67 -10.12 2.77
CA ILE A 71 3.56 -9.41 3.40
C ILE A 71 3.84 -9.45 4.90
N VAL A 72 3.87 -8.27 5.51
CA VAL A 72 4.12 -8.10 6.93
C VAL A 72 3.01 -7.27 7.56
N GLY A 73 2.67 -7.53 8.82
CA GLY A 73 1.82 -6.66 9.60
C GLY A 73 2.43 -5.26 9.67
N ASN A 74 1.60 -4.22 9.55
CA ASN A 74 2.09 -2.87 9.76
C ASN A 74 2.43 -2.70 11.25
N ARG A 75 3.64 -2.20 11.53
CA ARG A 75 4.11 -1.93 12.91
C ARG A 75 3.24 -0.92 13.66
N TYR A 76 2.54 -0.05 12.93
CA TYR A 76 1.60 0.94 13.47
C TYR A 76 0.24 0.78 12.77
N PRO A 77 -0.48 -0.31 13.06
CA PRO A 77 -1.66 -0.66 12.29
C PRO A 77 -2.83 0.25 12.66
N ALA A 78 -3.57 0.70 11.64
CA ALA A 78 -4.76 1.54 11.80
C ALA A 78 -6.01 0.72 12.22
N LEU A 79 -5.97 -0.59 12.02
CA LEU A 79 -7.01 -1.56 12.35
C LEU A 79 -6.40 -2.71 13.13
N SER A 80 -7.19 -3.41 13.94
CA SER A 80 -6.73 -4.51 14.78
C SER A 80 -7.48 -5.81 14.50
N GLU A 81 -6.74 -6.90 14.37
CA GLU A 81 -7.29 -8.25 14.19
C GLU A 81 -7.98 -8.78 15.46
N ALA A 82 -7.50 -8.34 16.64
CA ALA A 82 -7.96 -8.80 17.95
C ALA A 82 -9.28 -8.16 18.40
N VAL A 83 -9.72 -7.09 17.73
CA VAL A 83 -10.95 -6.37 18.08
C VAL A 83 -12.14 -7.01 17.37
N ALA A 84 -13.21 -7.28 18.12
CA ALA A 84 -14.47 -7.75 17.55
C ALA A 84 -15.15 -6.62 16.76
N LEU A 85 -15.89 -6.99 15.70
CA LEU A 85 -16.69 -6.03 14.96
C LEU A 85 -17.90 -5.61 15.80
N ASP A 86 -17.94 -4.34 16.18
CA ASP A 86 -19.05 -3.71 16.89
C ASP A 86 -19.53 -2.46 16.14
N ARG A 87 -20.86 -2.28 16.08
CA ARG A 87 -21.49 -1.16 15.38
C ARG A 87 -22.51 -0.48 16.27
N GLU A 88 -22.32 0.83 16.46
CA GLU A 88 -23.20 1.65 17.28
C GLU A 88 -23.93 2.69 16.42
N TYR A 89 -25.26 2.69 16.54
CA TYR A 89 -26.16 3.63 15.87
C TYR A 89 -27.09 4.27 16.91
N SER A 90 -26.65 5.39 17.50
CA SER A 90 -27.40 6.10 18.54
C SER A 90 -27.64 7.56 18.16
N GLY A 91 -28.89 7.92 17.86
CA GLY A 91 -29.24 9.26 17.38
C GLY A 91 -28.48 9.62 16.10
N LEU A 92 -27.62 10.64 16.18
CA LEU A 92 -26.69 11.07 15.11
C LEU A 92 -25.32 10.37 15.15
N VAL A 93 -25.00 9.66 16.24
CA VAL A 93 -23.73 8.95 16.40
C VAL A 93 -23.74 7.68 15.56
N ARG A 94 -22.70 7.52 14.76
CA ARG A 94 -22.44 6.35 13.92
C ARG A 94 -21.00 5.94 14.16
N ARG A 95 -20.79 4.78 14.78
CA ARG A 95 -19.46 4.26 15.09
C ARG A 95 -19.35 2.80 14.66
N ILE A 96 -18.18 2.44 14.15
CA ILE A 96 -17.77 1.06 13.92
C ILE A 96 -16.41 0.88 14.60
N SER A 97 -16.21 -0.24 15.28
CA SER A 97 -14.91 -0.62 15.84
C SER A 97 -13.85 -0.74 14.74
N GLY A 98 -12.60 -0.40 15.02
CA GLY A 98 -11.47 -0.57 14.08
C GLY A 98 -11.01 -2.02 13.92
N ALA A 99 -11.94 -2.95 13.67
CA ALA A 99 -11.64 -4.36 13.43
C ALA A 99 -11.17 -4.55 11.98
N GLY A 100 -10.02 -5.19 11.79
CA GLY A 100 -9.50 -5.50 10.46
C GLY A 100 -7.99 -5.68 10.41
N TYR A 101 -7.46 -5.66 9.18
CA TYR A 101 -6.05 -5.91 8.89
C TYR A 101 -5.40 -4.63 8.35
N HIS A 102 -4.15 -4.40 8.74
CA HIS A 102 -3.31 -3.37 8.10
C HIS A 102 -1.92 -3.96 7.91
N GLU A 103 -1.59 -4.22 6.65
CA GLU A 103 -0.38 -4.93 6.26
C GLU A 103 0.40 -4.11 5.23
N VAL A 104 1.70 -4.38 5.15
CA VAL A 104 2.63 -3.80 4.17
C VAL A 104 3.09 -4.91 3.24
N ILE A 105 3.09 -4.64 1.94
CA ILE A 105 3.58 -5.57 0.93
C ILE A 105 4.93 -5.08 0.42
N VAL A 106 5.97 -5.86 0.67
CA VAL A 106 7.33 -5.61 0.22
C VAL A 106 7.50 -6.31 -1.13
N GLU A 107 7.55 -5.53 -2.21
CA GLU A 107 7.53 -6.01 -3.59
C GLU A 107 8.87 -6.53 -4.11
N SER A 108 9.96 -6.28 -3.37
CA SER A 108 11.32 -6.69 -3.77
C SER A 108 12.28 -6.73 -2.59
N PRO A 109 13.29 -7.61 -2.62
CA PRO A 109 14.44 -7.52 -1.72
C PRO A 109 15.40 -6.38 -2.06
N LEU A 110 15.27 -5.74 -3.22
CA LEU A 110 16.13 -4.62 -3.63
C LEU A 110 15.51 -3.29 -3.20
N HIS A 111 16.26 -2.50 -2.43
CA HIS A 111 15.81 -1.23 -1.88
C HIS A 111 15.54 -0.16 -2.96
N ASN A 112 16.41 -0.07 -3.95
CA ASN A 112 16.38 0.96 -4.98
C ASN A 112 15.45 0.64 -6.17
N THR A 113 14.60 -0.38 -6.09
CA THR A 113 13.74 -0.77 -7.22
C THR A 113 12.30 -0.32 -7.05
N CYS A 114 11.55 -0.39 -8.14
CA CYS A 114 10.12 -0.19 -8.18
C CYS A 114 9.53 -1.10 -9.25
N MET A 115 8.22 -1.29 -9.20
CA MET A 115 7.48 -2.17 -10.11
C MET A 115 7.76 -1.90 -11.60
N ALA A 116 8.03 -0.64 -11.99
CA ALA A 116 8.33 -0.26 -13.38
C ALA A 116 9.67 -0.81 -13.91
N LEU A 117 10.63 -1.12 -13.03
CA LEU A 117 11.94 -1.69 -13.40
C LEU A 117 12.00 -3.21 -13.22
N GLN A 118 10.94 -3.81 -12.68
CA GLN A 118 10.90 -5.25 -12.42
C GLN A 118 10.50 -6.03 -13.68
N THR A 119 10.97 -7.29 -13.74
CA THR A 119 10.54 -8.19 -14.81
C THR A 119 9.05 -8.52 -14.69
N PRO A 120 8.36 -8.86 -15.80
CA PRO A 120 6.96 -9.29 -15.74
C PRO A 120 6.72 -10.44 -14.76
N ALA A 121 7.68 -11.36 -14.63
CA ALA A 121 7.59 -12.49 -13.69
C ALA A 121 7.64 -12.03 -12.21
N ALA A 122 8.47 -11.04 -11.88
CA ALA A 122 8.51 -10.45 -10.54
C ALA A 122 7.22 -9.69 -10.22
N VAL A 123 6.74 -8.85 -11.15
CA VAL A 123 5.47 -8.14 -11.02
C VAL A 123 4.28 -9.12 -10.86
N THR A 124 4.27 -10.20 -11.64
CA THR A 124 3.27 -11.27 -11.52
C THR A 124 3.27 -11.90 -10.13
N ARG A 125 4.45 -12.09 -9.53
CA ARG A 125 4.58 -12.65 -8.18
C ARG A 125 3.98 -11.71 -7.14
N THR A 126 4.20 -10.40 -7.26
CA THR A 126 3.60 -9.38 -6.40
C THR A 126 2.07 -9.41 -6.49
N PHE A 127 1.50 -9.39 -7.69
CA PHE A 127 0.05 -9.46 -7.86
C PHE A 127 -0.56 -10.77 -7.37
N ARG A 128 0.14 -11.90 -7.55
CA ARG A 128 -0.29 -13.17 -6.95
C ARG A 128 -0.34 -13.08 -5.43
N ALA A 129 0.67 -12.50 -4.80
CA ALA A 129 0.68 -12.28 -3.35
C ALA A 129 -0.51 -11.40 -2.90
N PHE A 130 -0.87 -10.36 -3.67
CA PHE A 130 -2.05 -9.54 -3.39
C PHE A 130 -3.34 -10.38 -3.42
N ILE A 131 -3.52 -11.16 -4.48
CA ILE A 131 -4.72 -11.99 -4.69
C ILE A 131 -4.83 -13.08 -3.62
N ASP A 132 -3.75 -13.82 -3.37
CA ASP A 132 -3.71 -14.89 -2.38
C ASP A 132 -4.01 -14.35 -0.98
N ARG A 133 -3.45 -13.17 -0.63
CA ARG A 133 -3.75 -12.52 0.65
C ARG A 133 -5.18 -12.01 0.72
N ALA A 134 -5.71 -11.42 -0.35
CA ALA A 134 -7.09 -10.97 -0.39
C ALA A 134 -8.06 -12.13 -0.15
N TRP A 135 -7.84 -13.28 -0.80
CA TRP A 135 -8.65 -14.48 -0.59
C TRP A 135 -8.53 -15.05 0.82
N ALA A 136 -7.36 -14.95 1.45
CA ALA A 136 -7.18 -15.35 2.84
C ALA A 136 -7.99 -14.44 3.78
N ILE A 137 -7.87 -13.11 3.62
CA ILE A 137 -8.57 -12.11 4.45
C ILE A 137 -10.09 -12.16 4.23
N GLN A 138 -10.55 -12.37 2.99
CA GLN A 138 -11.98 -12.44 2.66
C GLN A 138 -12.73 -13.56 3.40
N ARG A 139 -12.02 -14.59 3.90
CA ARG A 139 -12.64 -15.65 4.70
C ARG A 139 -13.08 -15.16 6.08
N ASP A 140 -12.55 -14.03 6.56
CA ASP A 140 -13.02 -13.40 7.78
C ASP A 140 -14.35 -12.67 7.51
N PRO A 141 -15.48 -13.13 8.10
CA PRO A 141 -16.79 -12.55 7.85
C PRO A 141 -16.94 -11.10 8.36
N ARG A 142 -15.97 -10.59 9.14
CA ARG A 142 -15.95 -9.19 9.59
C ARG A 142 -15.54 -8.23 8.46
N ILE A 143 -14.88 -8.71 7.41
CA ILE A 143 -14.26 -7.88 6.38
C ILE A 143 -15.20 -7.72 5.18
N GLU A 144 -15.67 -6.50 4.95
CA GLU A 144 -16.54 -6.17 3.82
C GLU A 144 -15.79 -5.55 2.63
N TYR A 145 -14.58 -5.03 2.85
CA TYR A 145 -13.80 -4.33 1.84
C TYR A 145 -12.30 -4.49 2.07
N ILE A 146 -11.56 -4.70 0.98
CA ILE A 146 -10.10 -4.79 0.97
C ILE A 146 -9.58 -3.74 0.00
N LEU A 147 -8.71 -2.85 0.49
CA LEU A 147 -8.10 -1.78 -0.28
C LEU A 147 -6.61 -2.01 -0.41
N PHE A 148 -6.14 -2.18 -1.65
CA PHE A 148 -4.72 -2.09 -1.99
C PHE A 148 -4.39 -0.68 -2.46
N PHE A 149 -3.31 -0.10 -1.94
CA PHE A 149 -2.82 1.21 -2.35
C PHE A 149 -1.29 1.27 -2.27
N LYS A 150 -0.70 2.21 -3.01
CA LYS A 150 0.74 2.47 -3.09
C LYS A 150 0.98 3.96 -3.31
#